data_AF-A0A8T2JMB8-F1
#
_entry.id   AF-A0A8T2JMB8-F1
#
_cell.length_a   1.000
_cell.length_b   1.000
_cell.length_c   1.000
_cell.angle_alpha   90.00
_cell.angle_beta   90.00
_cell.angle_gamma   90.00
#
_symmetry.space_group_name_H-M   'P 1'
#
loop_
_entity.id
_entity.type
_entity.pdbx_description
1 polymer ?
#
loop_
_entity_poly.entity_id
_entity_poly.type
_entity_poly.pdbx_seq_one_letter_code
_entity_poly.pdbx_strand_id
1 'polypeptide(L)'
;MAGRKAALRAIDWMAFAERVPPNQKAMLMLLRHAATQWLQTIDWAFYRTAVQKAGMVEEFEKKAKQAASYLQESKVRVSQYEKEVVNLAEHIIAKKKAAIKILQKPLPTYQKMGFKFIFAFDFFDHDLIRYYYFLELSLR
;
A
#
# COMPACT_ATOMS: atom_id res chain seq x y z
N MET A 1 -13.10 -0.20 -27.37
CA MET A 1 -12.13 0.91 -27.16
C MET A 1 -12.34 1.67 -25.85
N ALA A 2 -13.57 1.91 -25.40
CA ALA A 2 -13.86 2.57 -24.12
C ALA A 2 -13.33 1.81 -22.89
N GLY A 3 -13.35 0.46 -22.90
CA GLY A 3 -12.96 -0.36 -21.75
C GLY A 3 -11.50 -0.23 -21.29
N ARG A 4 -10.53 -0.05 -22.21
CA ARG A 4 -9.09 0.04 -21.86
C ARG A 4 -8.72 1.40 -21.22
N LYS A 5 -9.29 2.49 -21.76
CA LYS A 5 -9.16 3.83 -21.18
C LYS A 5 -9.96 3.96 -19.88
N ALA A 6 -11.11 3.30 -19.77
CA ALA A 6 -11.87 3.19 -18.53
C ALA A 6 -11.09 2.40 -17.46
N ALA A 7 -10.46 1.28 -17.82
CA ALA A 7 -9.63 0.49 -16.90
C ALA A 7 -8.43 1.29 -16.36
N LEU A 8 -7.75 2.08 -17.19
CA LEU A 8 -6.65 2.95 -16.71
C LEU A 8 -7.11 4.14 -15.87
N ARG A 9 -8.32 4.65 -16.10
CA ARG A 9 -8.97 5.64 -15.22
C ARG A 9 -9.45 5.03 -13.90
N ALA A 10 -9.76 3.74 -13.90
CA ALA A 10 -10.17 3.02 -12.70
C ALA A 10 -8.98 2.71 -11.76
N ILE A 11 -7.74 2.79 -12.25
CA ILE A 11 -6.55 2.68 -11.40
C ILE A 11 -6.34 3.99 -10.66
N ASP A 12 -6.49 3.96 -9.34
CA ASP A 12 -6.14 5.07 -8.47
C ASP A 12 -4.62 5.15 -8.30
N TRP A 13 -3.98 5.89 -9.20
CA TRP A 13 -2.54 6.12 -9.20
C TRP A 13 -2.06 6.89 -7.96
N MET A 14 -2.92 7.69 -7.33
CA MET A 14 -2.58 8.46 -6.14
C MET A 14 -2.51 7.54 -4.92
N ALA A 15 -3.55 6.73 -4.70
CA ALA A 15 -3.57 5.76 -3.59
C ALA A 15 -2.47 4.69 -3.71
N PHE A 16 -2.02 4.37 -4.93
CA PHE A 16 -0.87 3.49 -5.13
C PHE A 16 0.46 4.18 -4.80
N ALA A 17 0.64 5.44 -5.19
CA ALA A 17 1.86 6.20 -4.93
C ALA A 17 2.14 6.42 -3.43
N GLU A 18 1.10 6.45 -2.59
CA GLU A 18 1.22 6.55 -1.13
C GLU A 18 1.72 5.27 -0.46
N ARG A 19 1.43 4.11 -1.07
CA ARG A 19 1.81 2.79 -0.51
C ARG A 19 3.19 2.33 -0.95
N VAL A 20 3.76 2.97 -1.97
CA VAL A 20 5.06 2.59 -2.54
C VAL A 20 6.20 3.23 -1.75
N PRO A 21 7.17 2.42 -1.26
CA PRO A 21 8.37 2.91 -0.61
C PRO A 21 9.14 3.94 -1.46
N PRO A 22 9.83 4.93 -0.86
CA PRO A 22 10.49 6.02 -1.60
C PRO A 22 11.47 5.56 -2.68
N ASN A 23 12.23 4.49 -2.42
CA ASN A 23 13.19 3.90 -3.35
C ASN A 23 12.54 3.23 -4.58
N GLN A 24 11.24 2.98 -4.56
CA GLN A 24 10.49 2.33 -5.64
C GLN A 24 9.61 3.31 -6.44
N LYS A 25 9.54 4.59 -6.03
CA LYS A 25 8.73 5.61 -6.72
C LYS A 25 9.20 5.88 -8.16
N ALA A 26 10.50 5.80 -8.42
CA ALA A 26 11.05 5.94 -9.78
C ALA A 26 10.56 4.83 -10.72
N MET A 27 10.52 3.59 -10.22
CA MET A 27 9.98 2.44 -10.97
C MET A 27 8.48 2.60 -11.26
N LEU A 28 7.72 3.14 -10.29
CA LEU A 28 6.30 3.45 -10.49
C LEU A 28 6.08 4.48 -11.61
N MET A 29 6.91 5.52 -11.69
CA MET A 29 6.79 6.52 -12.74
C MET A 29 7.07 5.92 -14.13
N LEU A 30 8.08 5.05 -14.24
CA LEU A 30 8.37 4.31 -15.47
C LEU A 30 7.21 3.41 -15.89
N LEU A 31 6.64 2.66 -14.95
CA LEU A 31 5.48 1.78 -15.20
C LEU A 31 4.26 2.58 -15.66
N ARG A 32 3.96 3.71 -14.99
CA ARG A 32 2.84 4.58 -15.35
C ARG A 32 3.02 5.13 -16.76
N HIS A 33 4.22 5.60 -17.11
CA HIS A 33 4.50 6.10 -18.44
C HIS A 33 4.31 5.00 -19.50
N ALA A 34 4.86 3.81 -19.27
CA ALA A 34 4.68 2.67 -20.17
C ALA A 34 3.19 2.34 -20.36
N ALA A 35 2.42 2.22 -19.27
CA ALA A 35 0.99 1.90 -19.34
C ALA A 35 0.17 2.89 -20.17
N THR A 36 0.55 4.17 -20.19
CA THR A 36 -0.12 5.20 -21.00
C THR A 36 0.28 5.20 -22.48
N GLN A 37 1.49 4.77 -22.83
CA GLN A 37 2.01 4.84 -24.20
C GLN A 37 1.41 3.76 -25.12
N TRP A 38 1.18 2.55 -24.60
CA TRP A 38 0.69 1.39 -25.37
C TRP A 38 -0.84 1.39 -25.62
N LEU A 39 -1.50 2.52 -25.46
CA LEU A 39 -2.96 2.66 -25.54
C LEU A 39 -3.53 2.80 -26.97
N GLN A 40 -2.67 2.87 -27.98
CA GLN A 40 -3.11 3.08 -29.34
C GLN A 40 -3.79 1.82 -29.88
N THR A 41 -5.10 1.94 -30.13
CA THR A 41 -5.86 0.87 -30.77
C THR A 41 -5.67 1.02 -32.27
N ILE A 42 -5.13 -0.03 -32.90
CA ILE A 42 -4.91 -0.05 -34.34
C ILE A 42 -6.22 -0.43 -35.02
N ASP A 43 -6.72 0.44 -35.89
CA ASP A 43 -7.87 0.15 -36.75
C ASP A 43 -7.40 -0.52 -38.05
N TRP A 44 -7.39 -1.85 -38.03
CA TRP A 44 -6.98 -2.65 -39.19
C TRP A 44 -7.90 -2.49 -40.41
N ALA A 45 -9.17 -2.13 -40.22
CA ALA A 45 -10.11 -1.94 -41.33
C ALA A 45 -9.77 -0.67 -42.13
N PHE A 46 -9.41 0.41 -41.44
CA PHE A 46 -8.88 1.62 -42.06
C PHE A 46 -7.58 1.37 -42.83
N TYR A 47 -6.65 0.59 -42.26
CA TYR A 47 -5.37 0.32 -42.93
C TYR A 47 -5.51 -0.61 -44.15
N ARG A 48 -6.47 -1.53 -44.15
CA ARG A 48 -6.74 -2.37 -45.34
C ARG A 48 -7.25 -1.57 -46.54
N THR A 49 -7.94 -0.46 -46.32
CA THR A 49 -8.44 0.39 -47.41
C THR A 49 -7.43 1.48 -47.81
N ALA A 50 -6.63 1.97 -46.86
CA ALA A 50 -5.64 3.03 -47.10
C ALA A 50 -4.31 2.53 -47.70
N VAL A 51 -3.90 1.28 -47.41
CA VAL A 51 -2.62 0.73 -47.88
C VAL A 51 -2.81 0.02 -49.22
N GLN A 52 -2.25 0.58 -50.29
CA GLN A 52 -2.36 0.03 -51.65
C GLN A 52 -1.53 -1.26 -51.86
N LYS A 53 -0.55 -1.53 -50.99
CA LYS A 53 0.31 -2.72 -51.12
C LYS A 53 -0.40 -3.96 -50.57
N ALA A 54 -0.84 -4.83 -51.48
CA ALA A 54 -1.47 -6.10 -51.15
C ALA A 54 -0.59 -6.96 -50.22
N GLY A 55 -1.19 -7.60 -49.22
CA GLY A 55 -0.51 -8.51 -48.27
C GLY A 55 0.25 -7.83 -47.12
N MET A 56 0.60 -6.54 -47.22
CA MET A 56 1.39 -5.85 -46.18
C MET A 56 0.63 -5.73 -44.85
N VAL A 57 -0.66 -5.39 -44.91
CA VAL A 57 -1.50 -5.24 -43.71
C VAL A 57 -1.70 -6.57 -42.99
N GLU A 58 -1.76 -7.68 -43.73
CA GLU A 58 -1.93 -9.04 -43.18
C GLU A 58 -0.67 -9.52 -42.45
N GLU A 59 0.52 -9.22 -42.97
CA GLU A 59 1.78 -9.51 -42.29
C GLU A 59 1.89 -8.77 -40.95
N PHE A 60 1.52 -7.48 -40.91
CA PHE A 60 1.52 -6.68 -39.69
C PHE A 60 0.44 -7.13 -38.70
N GLU A 61 -0.74 -7.50 -39.18
CA GLU A 61 -1.80 -8.05 -38.34
C GLU A 61 -1.37 -9.38 -37.70
N LYS A 62 -0.67 -10.25 -38.45
CA LYS A 62 -0.13 -11.51 -37.94
C LYS A 62 0.92 -11.27 -36.84
N LYS A 63 1.85 -10.35 -37.06
CA LYS A 63 2.84 -9.94 -36.03
C LYS A 63 2.16 -9.31 -34.80
N ALA A 64 1.12 -8.50 -35.00
CA ALA A 64 0.35 -7.93 -33.90
C ALA A 64 -0.41 -8.99 -33.09
N LYS A 65 -0.95 -10.03 -33.73
CA LYS A 65 -1.57 -11.18 -33.05
C LYS A 65 -0.56 -12.00 -32.26
N GLN A 66 0.67 -12.17 -32.76
CA GLN A 66 1.77 -12.77 -31.99
C GLN A 66 2.13 -11.91 -30.77
N ALA A 67 2.20 -10.58 -30.90
CA ALA A 67 2.37 -9.70 -29.75
C ALA A 67 1.24 -9.86 -28.71
N ALA A 68 0.01 -10.11 -29.17
CA ALA A 68 -1.12 -10.35 -28.29
C ALA A 68 -1.06 -11.70 -27.55
N SER A 69 -0.39 -12.74 -28.08
CA SER A 69 -0.21 -14.00 -27.35
C SER A 69 0.75 -13.86 -26.18
N TYR A 70 1.84 -13.10 -26.33
CA TYR A 70 2.73 -12.74 -25.21
C TYR A 70 2.00 -11.98 -24.08
N LEU A 71 0.99 -11.19 -24.43
CA LEU A 71 0.14 -10.52 -23.43
C LEU A 71 -0.67 -11.53 -22.61
N GLN A 72 -1.17 -12.60 -23.24
CA GLN A 72 -1.92 -13.63 -22.53
C GLN A 72 -1.01 -14.42 -21.59
N GLU A 73 0.20 -14.79 -22.03
CA GLU A 73 1.21 -15.40 -21.16
C GLU A 73 1.57 -14.48 -19.99
N SER A 74 1.67 -13.17 -20.24
CA SER A 74 1.90 -12.20 -19.17
C SER A 74 0.77 -12.18 -18.14
N LYS A 75 -0.49 -12.33 -18.54
CA LYS A 75 -1.61 -12.41 -17.58
C LYS A 75 -1.52 -13.65 -16.70
N VAL A 76 -1.06 -14.78 -17.25
CA VAL A 76 -0.83 -16.00 -16.47
C VAL A 76 0.26 -15.78 -15.43
N ARG A 77 1.34 -15.06 -15.76
CA ARG A 77 2.37 -14.68 -14.77
C ARG A 77 1.82 -13.73 -13.71
N VAL A 78 1.00 -12.76 -14.10
CA VAL A 78 0.36 -11.82 -13.15
C VAL A 78 -0.50 -12.57 -12.14
N SER A 79 -1.29 -13.56 -12.57
CA SER A 79 -2.14 -14.33 -11.64
C SER A 79 -1.33 -15.20 -10.66
N GLN A 80 -0.11 -15.61 -11.03
CA GLN A 80 0.82 -16.28 -10.11
C GLN A 80 1.35 -15.28 -9.06
N TYR A 81 1.82 -14.11 -9.49
CA TYR A 81 2.29 -13.08 -8.57
C TYR A 81 1.20 -12.56 -7.63
N GLU A 82 -0.05 -12.48 -8.09
CA GLU A 82 -1.19 -12.13 -7.23
C GLU A 82 -1.34 -13.11 -6.06
N LYS A 83 -1.18 -14.42 -6.31
CA LYS A 83 -1.22 -15.44 -5.25
C LYS A 83 -0.07 -15.28 -4.26
N GLU A 84 1.14 -15.02 -4.74
CA GLU A 84 2.31 -14.82 -3.88
C GLU A 84 2.14 -13.59 -2.97
N VAL A 85 1.62 -12.49 -3.51
CA VAL A 85 1.35 -11.27 -2.74
C VAL A 85 0.30 -11.52 -1.66
N VAL A 86 -0.77 -12.27 -1.96
CA VAL A 86 -1.79 -12.65 -0.96
C VAL A 86 -1.17 -13.48 0.16
N ASN A 87 -0.39 -14.51 -0.17
CA ASN A 87 0.27 -15.36 0.82
C ASN A 87 1.24 -14.55 1.71
N LEU A 88 2.02 -13.63 1.12
CA LEU A 88 2.89 -12.74 1.87
C LEU A 88 2.10 -11.80 2.78
N ALA A 89 0.99 -11.25 2.31
CA ALA A 89 0.12 -10.39 3.09
C ALA A 89 -0.46 -11.12 4.30
N GLU A 90 -0.96 -12.35 4.11
CA GLU A 90 -1.45 -13.20 5.20
C GLU A 90 -0.38 -13.45 6.25
N HIS A 91 0.84 -13.81 5.83
CA HIS A 91 1.95 -14.04 6.73
C HIS A 91 2.37 -12.77 7.49
N ILE A 92 2.38 -11.61 6.83
CA ILE A 92 2.65 -10.32 7.49
C ILE A 92 1.55 -10.00 8.52
N ILE A 93 0.28 -10.21 8.17
CA ILE A 93 -0.85 -9.99 9.07
C ILE A 93 -0.72 -10.90 10.30
N ALA A 94 -0.41 -12.18 10.10
CA ALA A 94 -0.22 -13.14 11.19
C ALA A 94 0.92 -12.70 12.13
N LYS A 95 2.08 -12.33 11.56
CA LYS A 95 3.22 -11.80 12.32
C LYS A 95 2.85 -10.54 13.11
N LYS A 96 2.16 -9.58 12.48
CA LYS A 96 1.72 -8.34 13.14
C LYS A 96 0.71 -8.61 14.25
N LYS A 97 -0.27 -9.50 14.03
CA LYS A 97 -1.24 -9.91 15.06
C LYS A 97 -0.56 -10.55 16.26
N ALA A 98 0.42 -11.42 16.03
CA ALA A 98 1.22 -12.03 17.10
C ALA A 98 1.99 -10.96 17.90
N ALA A 99 2.64 -10.01 17.21
CA ALA A 99 3.35 -8.90 17.86
C ALA A 99 2.41 -8.00 18.68
N ILE A 100 1.24 -7.65 18.15
CA ILE A 100 0.22 -6.87 18.88
C ILE A 100 -0.21 -7.61 20.14
N LYS A 101 -0.46 -8.93 20.06
CA LYS A 101 -0.85 -9.74 21.22
C LYS A 101 0.24 -9.74 22.30
N ILE A 102 1.51 -9.81 21.91
CA ILE A 102 2.63 -9.74 22.86
C ILE A 102 2.66 -8.37 23.55
N LEU A 103 2.49 -7.28 22.80
CA LEU A 103 2.50 -5.91 23.33
C LEU A 103 1.26 -5.58 24.18
N GLN A 104 0.11 -6.19 23.90
CA GLN A 104 -1.12 -6.00 24.69
C GLN A 104 -1.09 -6.67 26.06
N LYS A 105 -0.34 -7.78 26.22
CA LYS A 105 -0.25 -8.51 27.49
C LYS A 105 0.19 -7.64 28.68
N PRO A 106 1.26 -6.83 28.58
CA PRO A 106 1.72 -6.03 29.71
C PRO A 106 1.01 -4.67 29.86
N LEU A 107 0.25 -4.22 28.86
CA LEU A 107 -0.50 -2.95 28.86
C LEU A 107 -1.34 -2.71 30.14
N PRO A 108 -2.17 -3.66 30.61
CA PRO A 108 -2.94 -3.46 31.85
C PRO A 108 -2.07 -3.38 33.10
N THR A 109 -0.90 -4.03 33.10
CA THR A 109 0.05 -3.95 34.22
C THR A 109 0.69 -2.57 34.28
N TYR A 110 1.09 -2.01 33.13
CA TYR A 110 1.61 -0.64 33.06
C TYR A 110 0.55 0.39 33.44
N GLN A 111 -0.71 0.20 33.05
CA GLN A 111 -1.81 1.07 33.48
C GLN A 111 -2.00 1.03 35.00
N LYS A 112 -1.97 -0.15 35.62
CA LYS A 112 -2.04 -0.30 37.09
C LYS A 112 -0.83 0.32 37.80
N MET A 113 0.37 0.19 37.24
CA MET A 113 1.57 0.82 37.79
C MET A 113 1.53 2.35 37.66
N GLY A 114 1.05 2.90 36.54
CA GLY A 114 0.83 4.34 36.39
C GLY A 114 -0.16 4.89 37.42
N PHE A 115 -1.26 4.19 37.67
CA PHE A 115 -2.19 4.52 38.77
C PHE A 115 -1.50 4.48 40.14
N LYS A 116 -0.72 3.44 40.44
CA LYS A 116 0.03 3.35 41.71
C LYS A 116 1.07 4.46 41.87
N PHE A 117 1.75 4.86 40.80
CA PHE A 117 2.72 5.97 40.83
C PHE A 117 2.04 7.32 41.04
N ILE A 118 0.89 7.58 40.41
CA ILE A 118 0.09 8.80 40.64
C ILE A 118 -0.37 8.85 42.10
N PHE A 119 -0.96 7.75 42.61
CA PHE A 119 -1.38 7.69 44.02
C PHE A 119 -0.23 7.80 45.02
N ALA A 120 0.94 7.22 44.73
CA ALA A 120 2.11 7.36 45.61
C ALA A 120 2.60 8.81 45.63
N PHE A 121 2.68 9.47 44.47
CA PHE A 121 3.09 10.88 44.38
C PHE A 121 2.10 11.79 45.11
N ASP A 122 0.78 11.61 44.89
CA ASP A 122 -0.27 12.36 45.60
C ASP A 122 -0.25 12.13 47.12
N PHE A 123 0.07 10.90 47.57
CA PHE A 123 0.18 10.56 48.99
C PHE A 123 1.40 11.23 49.66
N PHE A 124 2.54 11.28 48.96
CA PHE A 124 3.75 11.95 49.48
C PHE A 124 3.62 13.48 49.51
N ASP A 125 2.95 14.10 48.54
CA ASP A 125 2.71 15.55 48.53
C ASP A 125 1.78 15.99 49.67
N HIS A 126 0.76 15.19 50.00
CA HIS A 126 -0.22 15.56 51.02
C HIS A 126 0.34 15.52 52.46
N ASP A 127 1.32 14.66 52.73
CA ASP A 127 2.03 14.60 54.02
C ASP A 127 3.12 15.69 54.12
N LEU A 128 3.84 15.99 53.03
CA LEU A 128 4.80 17.11 53.00
C LEU A 128 4.13 18.47 53.24
N ILE A 129 2.94 18.68 52.66
CA ILE A 129 2.15 19.91 52.90
C ILE A 129 1.68 19.99 54.36
N ARG A 130 1.27 18.88 54.99
CA ARG A 130 0.89 18.87 56.42
C ARG A 130 2.06 19.17 57.34
N TYR A 131 3.25 18.63 57.06
CA TYR A 131 4.45 18.93 57.85
C TYR A 131 4.86 20.41 57.73
N TYR A 132 4.74 21.02 56.55
CA TYR A 132 5.01 22.45 56.37
C TYR A 132 4.02 23.34 57.14
N TYR A 133 2.72 23.06 57.07
CA TYR A 133 1.72 23.83 57.84
C TYR A 133 1.83 23.63 59.36
N PHE A 134 2.24 22.45 59.83
CA PHE A 134 2.41 22.17 61.26
C PHE A 134 3.66 22.86 61.85
N LEU A 135 4.74 22.98 61.08
CA LEU A 135 5.94 23.73 61.47
C LEU A 135 5.72 25.25 61.45
N GLU A 136 4.94 25.78 60.51
CA GLU A 136 4.59 27.22 60.49
C GLU A 136 3.64 27.62 61.63
N LEU A 137 2.75 26.72 62.07
CA LEU A 137 1.87 26.98 63.22
C LEU A 137 2.56 26.88 64.58
N SER A 138 3.66 26.12 64.69
CA SER A 138 4.41 25.96 65.96
C SER A 138 5.51 27.01 66.15
N LEU A 139 5.81 27.80 65.11
CA LEU A 139 6.77 28.90 65.12
C LEU A 139 6.11 30.30 65.27
N ARG A 140 4.80 30.36 65.52
CA ARG A 140 4.06 31.54 66.01
C ARG A 140 3.68 31.39 67.47
#